data_AF-A0A6M1SFG4-F1
#
_entry.id   AF-A0A6M1SFG4-F1
#
_cell.length_a   1.000
_cell.length_b   1.000
_cell.length_c   1.000
_cell.angle_alpha   90.00
_cell.angle_beta   90.00
_cell.angle_gamma   90.00
#
_symmetry.space_group_name_H-M   'P 1'
#
loop_
_entity.id
_entity.type
_entity.pdbx_description
1 polymer ?
#
loop_
_entity_poly.entity_id
_entity_poly.type
_entity_poly.pdbx_seq_one_letter_code
_entity_poly.pdbx_strand_id
1 'polypeptide(L)'
;MVDQPIQRHRVVPYANTGGVKETLHKPRHSHLAAATIIALAESLGLDVIAEGVETADQSTVLARLGCHVYQGYFFSKPAPAAEFARRNGASSPTAS
;
A
#
# COMPACT_ATOMS: atom_id res chain seq x y z
N MET A 1 37.84 9.43 -6.20
CA MET A 1 36.74 10.02 -5.41
C MET A 1 35.58 9.06 -5.55
N VAL A 2 35.44 8.16 -4.57
CA VAL A 2 34.52 7.02 -4.63
C VAL A 2 33.12 7.55 -4.38
N ASP A 3 32.28 7.52 -5.40
CA ASP A 3 30.84 7.76 -5.28
C ASP A 3 30.26 6.51 -4.58
N GLN A 4 30.04 6.61 -3.28
CA GLN A 4 29.46 5.53 -2.49
C GLN A 4 27.94 5.51 -2.75
N PRO A 5 27.32 4.34 -3.00
CA PRO A 5 25.88 4.28 -3.17
C PRO A 5 25.22 4.72 -1.87
N ILE A 6 24.46 5.82 -1.94
CA ILE A 6 23.58 6.28 -0.87
C ILE A 6 22.71 5.10 -0.49
N GLN A 7 22.97 4.51 0.68
CA GLN A 7 22.10 3.51 1.28
C GLN A 7 20.75 4.21 1.47
N ARG A 8 19.79 3.90 0.58
CA ARG A 8 18.42 4.38 0.67
C ARG A 8 17.87 3.85 1.99
N HIS A 9 18.03 4.62 3.07
CA HIS A 9 17.29 4.40 4.29
C HIS A 9 15.83 4.34 3.89
N ARG A 10 15.24 3.15 4.09
CA ARG A 10 13.86 2.82 3.82
C ARG A 10 12.97 3.67 4.72
N VAL A 11 12.78 4.92 4.33
CA VAL A 11 11.70 5.76 4.85
C VAL A 11 10.48 5.32 4.05
N VAL A 12 9.66 4.46 4.65
CA VAL A 12 8.33 4.14 4.14
C VAL A 12 7.44 5.29 4.63
N PRO A 13 7.11 6.30 3.83
CA PRO A 13 6.11 7.25 4.26
C PRO A 13 4.81 6.48 4.44
N TYR A 14 4.36 6.36 5.69
CA TYR A 14 3.02 5.92 6.02
C TYR A 14 2.06 6.99 5.51
N ALA A 15 1.67 6.91 4.23
CA ALA A 15 0.52 7.63 3.74
C ALA A 15 -0.70 6.95 4.34
N ASN A 16 -1.11 7.39 5.54
CA ASN A 16 -2.41 7.10 6.10
C ASN A 16 -3.47 7.74 5.19
N THR A 17 -3.73 7.11 4.04
CA THR A 17 -4.82 7.48 3.15
C THR A 17 -6.07 6.95 3.81
N GLY A 18 -6.56 7.68 4.81
CA GLY A 18 -7.77 7.35 5.53
C GLY A 18 -8.91 7.11 4.56
N GLY A 19 -9.19 5.83 4.28
CA GLY A 19 -10.42 5.36 3.64
C GLY A 19 -10.40 5.29 2.11
N VAL A 20 -9.78 4.24 1.54
CA VAL A 20 -10.23 3.70 0.24
C VAL A 20 -11.71 3.30 0.29
N LYS A 21 -12.25 2.99 1.48
CA LYS A 21 -13.68 2.73 1.77
C LYS A 21 -14.62 3.71 1.08
N GLU A 22 -14.35 5.01 1.20
CA GLU A 22 -15.24 6.07 0.70
C GLU A 22 -14.77 6.58 -0.68
N THR A 23 -13.52 6.28 -1.04
CA THR A 23 -12.85 6.83 -2.22
C THR A 23 -13.18 6.07 -3.51
N LEU A 24 -13.87 4.93 -3.45
CA LEU A 24 -14.34 4.26 -4.67
C LEU A 24 -15.86 4.18 -4.83
N HIS A 25 -16.62 4.65 -3.82
CA HIS A 25 -18.08 4.50 -3.79
C HIS A 25 -18.86 5.79 -4.13
N LYS A 26 -18.18 6.95 -4.29
CA LYS A 26 -18.84 8.20 -4.70
C LYS A 26 -18.54 8.55 -6.17
N PRO A 27 -19.55 8.96 -6.97
CA PRO A 27 -19.33 9.30 -8.36
C PRO A 27 -18.48 10.57 -8.48
N ARG A 28 -17.43 10.50 -9.31
CA ARG A 28 -16.70 11.59 -9.98
C ARG A 28 -15.50 12.25 -9.30
N HIS A 29 -15.33 12.24 -7.98
CA HIS A 29 -14.19 12.95 -7.34
C HIS A 29 -13.09 12.06 -6.76
N SER A 30 -13.42 10.82 -6.46
CA SER A 30 -12.59 10.05 -5.55
C SER A 30 -11.41 9.32 -6.23
N HIS A 31 -11.59 8.86 -7.48
CA HIS A 31 -10.48 8.34 -8.30
C HIS A 31 -9.41 9.39 -8.62
N LEU A 32 -9.80 10.67 -8.72
CA LEU A 32 -8.87 11.76 -9.01
C LEU A 32 -7.92 12.02 -7.83
N ALA A 33 -8.41 11.91 -6.61
CA ALA A 33 -7.58 12.03 -5.40
C ALA A 33 -6.52 10.92 -5.35
N ALA A 34 -6.91 9.66 -5.58
CA ALA A 34 -5.99 8.54 -5.65
C ALA A 34 -4.93 8.72 -6.75
N ALA A 35 -5.35 9.10 -7.96
CA ALA A 35 -4.44 9.37 -9.06
C ALA A 35 -3.44 10.49 -8.75
N THR A 36 -3.91 11.58 -8.12
CA THR A 36 -3.07 12.73 -7.74
C THR A 36 -2.03 12.33 -6.70
N ILE A 37 -2.43 11.58 -5.67
CA ILE A 37 -1.52 11.12 -4.62
C ILE A 37 -0.47 10.17 -5.18
N ILE A 38 -0.87 9.23 -6.06
CA ILE A 38 0.07 8.29 -6.67
C ILE A 38 1.08 9.03 -7.55
N ALA A 39 0.63 9.95 -8.40
CA ALA A 39 1.52 10.76 -9.23
C ALA A 39 2.47 11.65 -8.41
N LEU A 40 1.99 12.19 -7.28
CA LEU A 40 2.81 12.96 -6.35
C LEU A 40 3.87 12.09 -5.70
N ALA A 41 3.51 10.91 -5.20
CA ALA A 41 4.44 9.97 -4.60
C ALA A 41 5.51 9.51 -5.60
N GLU A 42 5.12 9.21 -6.84
CA GLU A 42 6.06 8.89 -7.93
C GLU A 42 7.06 10.04 -8.16
N SER A 43 6.58 11.28 -8.24
CA SER A 43 7.43 12.47 -8.42
C SER A 43 8.40 12.70 -7.26
N LEU A 44 8.04 12.26 -6.05
CA LEU A 44 8.85 12.35 -4.85
C LEU A 44 9.71 11.10 -4.59
N GLY A 45 9.62 10.07 -5.43
CA GLY A 45 10.32 8.80 -5.26
C GLY A 45 9.87 8.02 -4.01
N LEU A 46 8.59 8.13 -3.64
CA LEU A 46 7.99 7.51 -2.47
C LEU A 46 7.17 6.27 -2.84
N ASP A 47 7.24 5.25 -1.99
CA ASP A 47 6.37 4.07 -2.10
C ASP A 47 4.94 4.41 -1.65
N VAL A 48 3.95 3.80 -2.31
CA VAL A 48 2.52 3.96 -1.99
C VAL A 48 1.90 2.63 -1.63
N ILE A 49 1.16 2.61 -0.52
CA ILE A 49 0.23 1.55 -0.16
C ILE A 49 -1.20 2.09 -0.18
N ALA A 50 -2.11 1.37 -0.84
CA ALA A 50 -3.54 1.70 -0.79
C ALA A 50 -4.22 0.88 0.31
N GLU A 51 -4.71 1.56 1.35
CA GLU A 51 -5.39 0.95 2.50
C GLU A 51 -6.92 1.03 2.40
N GLY A 52 -7.60 -0.10 2.64
CA GLY A 52 -9.06 -0.22 2.62
C GLY A 52 -9.63 -0.79 1.32
N VAL A 53 -8.87 -1.63 0.60
CA VAL A 53 -9.36 -2.35 -0.60
C VAL A 53 -10.37 -3.45 -0.20
N GLU A 54 -11.60 -3.31 -0.67
CA GLU A 54 -12.72 -4.21 -0.37
C GLU A 54 -13.19 -5.04 -1.58
N THR A 55 -12.84 -4.64 -2.81
CA THR A 55 -13.17 -5.42 -4.03
C THR A 55 -12.01 -5.53 -5.02
N ALA A 56 -12.08 -6.55 -5.88
CA ALA A 56 -11.10 -6.78 -6.96
C ALA A 56 -11.01 -5.60 -7.94
N ASP A 57 -12.14 -4.96 -8.22
CA ASP A 57 -12.20 -3.80 -9.12
C ASP A 57 -11.40 -2.63 -8.55
N GLN A 58 -11.42 -2.43 -7.23
CA GLN A 58 -10.63 -1.39 -6.58
C GLN A 58 -9.13 -1.63 -6.76
N SER A 59 -8.66 -2.86 -6.52
CA SER A 59 -7.25 -3.22 -6.77
C SER A 59 -6.87 -3.07 -8.25
N THR A 60 -7.78 -3.41 -9.17
CA THR A 60 -7.54 -3.27 -10.60
C THR A 60 -7.37 -1.81 -11.02
N VAL A 61 -8.21 -0.92 -10.49
CA VAL A 61 -8.09 0.53 -10.74
C VAL A 61 -6.79 1.07 -10.15
N LEU A 62 -6.46 0.71 -8.91
CA LEU A 62 -5.22 1.14 -8.25
C LEU A 62 -3.97 0.66 -9.01
N ALA A 63 -3.97 -0.58 -9.49
CA ALA A 63 -2.91 -1.13 -10.34
C ALA A 63 -2.73 -0.30 -11.63
N ARG A 64 -3.82 0.08 -12.29
CA ARG A 64 -3.78 0.92 -13.49
C ARG A 64 -3.26 2.34 -13.22
N LEU A 65 -3.42 2.83 -11.99
CA LEU A 65 -2.89 4.12 -11.55
C LEU A 65 -1.42 4.06 -11.10
N GLY A 66 -0.80 2.87 -11.05
CA GLY A 66 0.60 2.69 -10.64
C GLY A 66 0.80 2.33 -9.16
N CYS A 67 -0.27 2.12 -8.39
CA CYS A 67 -0.18 1.60 -7.03
C CYS A 67 -0.28 0.07 -7.05
N HIS A 68 0.73 -0.63 -6.53
CA HIS A 68 0.85 -2.09 -6.57
C HIS A 68 0.88 -2.77 -5.20
N VAL A 69 0.79 -1.99 -4.12
CA VAL A 69 0.75 -2.49 -2.74
C VAL A 69 -0.60 -2.14 -2.14
N TYR A 70 -1.29 -3.16 -1.64
CA TYR A 70 -2.67 -3.03 -1.16
C TYR A 70 -2.84 -3.64 0.22
N GLN A 71 -3.70 -3.02 1.01
CA GLN A 71 -4.23 -3.61 2.23
C GLN A 71 -5.75 -3.46 2.23
N GLY A 72 -6.48 -4.50 2.61
CA GLY A 72 -7.92 -4.36 2.83
C GLY A 72 -8.65 -5.68 3.00
N TYR A 73 -9.93 -5.58 3.33
CA TYR A 73 -10.81 -6.72 3.65
C TYR A 73 -10.99 -7.67 2.48
N PHE A 74 -10.78 -7.20 1.24
CA PHE A 74 -10.77 -8.05 0.06
C PHE A 74 -9.73 -9.17 0.17
N PHE A 75 -8.55 -8.86 0.73
CA PHE A 75 -7.44 -9.79 0.84
C PHE A 75 -7.48 -10.57 2.15
N SER A 76 -7.65 -9.88 3.27
CA SER A 76 -7.83 -10.52 4.58
C SER A 76 -8.50 -9.56 5.55
N LYS A 77 -9.40 -10.09 6.37
CA LYS A 77 -9.87 -9.39 7.56
C LYS A 77 -8.77 -9.32 8.62
N PRO A 78 -8.78 -8.28 9.49
CA PRO A 78 -7.97 -8.26 10.71
C PRO A 78 -8.17 -9.55 11.48
N ALA A 79 -7.07 -10.10 11.99
CA ALA A 79 -7.09 -11.36 12.74
C ALA A 79 -6.29 -11.18 14.04
N PRO A 80 -6.62 -11.93 15.09
CA PRO A 80 -5.77 -12.01 16.28
C PRO A 80 -4.34 -12.43 15.92
N ALA A 81 -3.35 -11.96 16.69
CA ALA A 81 -1.93 -12.21 16.40
C ALA A 81 -1.59 -13.70 16.23
N ALA A 82 -2.15 -14.57 17.08
CA ALA A 82 -1.93 -16.02 16.99
C ALA A 82 -2.46 -16.63 15.68
N GLU A 83 -3.60 -16.13 15.20
CA GLU A 83 -4.16 -16.56 13.92
C GLU A 83 -3.38 -15.98 12.74
N PHE A 84 -2.98 -14.71 12.82
CA PHE A 84 -2.12 -14.09 11.81
C PHE A 84 -0.80 -14.86 11.66
N ALA A 85 -0.12 -15.18 12.77
CA ALA A 85 1.14 -15.92 12.78
C ALA A 85 0.98 -17.33 12.19
N ARG A 86 -0.16 -17.99 12.44
CA ARG A 86 -0.48 -19.30 11.86
C ARG A 86 -0.70 -19.21 10.34
N ARG A 87 -1.44 -18.20 9.86
CA ARG A 87 -1.72 -18.00 8.43
C ARG A 87 -0.47 -17.63 7.62
N ASN A 88 0.38 -16.80 8.20
CA ASN A 88 1.58 -16.26 7.55
C ASN A 88 2.84 -17.07 7.82
N GLY A 89 2.73 -18.19 8.55
CA GLY A 89 3.79 -19.15 8.84
C GLY A 89 5.08 -18.47 9.25
N ALA A 90 5.23 -18.13 10.54
CA ALA A 90 6.43 -17.52 11.10
C ALA A 90 7.73 -18.06 10.48
N SER A 91 8.25 -17.38 9.46
CA SER A 91 9.63 -17.56 9.06
C SER A 91 10.44 -16.99 10.20
N SER A 92 11.17 -17.86 10.89
CA SER A 92 12.14 -17.45 11.89
C SER A 92 13.03 -16.36 11.28
N PRO A 93 13.38 -15.30 12.04
CA PRO A 93 14.49 -14.46 11.61
C PRO A 93 15.72 -15.38 11.62
N THR A 94 16.22 -15.74 10.43
CA THR A 94 17.58 -16.27 10.30
C THR A 94 18.50 -15.12 10.70
N ALA A 95 18.80 -15.02 11.99
CA ALA A 95 19.94 -14.31 12.49
C ALA A 95 21.18 -15.05 11.96
N SER A 96 21.93 -14.36 11.10
CA SER A 96 23.30 -14.72 10.76
C SER A 96 24.25 -13.72 11.39
#